data_AF-A0AB39XVK2-F1
#
_entry.id   AF-A0AB39XVK2-F1
#
_cell.length_a   1.000
_cell.length_b   1.000
_cell.length_c   1.000
_cell.angle_alpha   90.00
_cell.angle_beta   90.00
_cell.angle_gamma   90.00
#
_symmetry.space_group_name_H-M   'P 1'
#
loop_
_entity.id
_entity.type
_entity.pdbx_description
1 polymer ?
#
loop_
_entity_poly.entity_id
_entity_poly.type
_entity_poly.pdbx_seq_one_letter_code
_entity_poly.pdbx_strand_id
1 'polypeptide(L)'
;MNMLALRVLLAVLLVGTGLSGCSLLPPFETCEGTESAVAELDELPVLASRPQGAVPVGGGPWAGSSCVDDTAGAWLTAQRLYAYGGTREEVLQYYGREARAAGWRPVHDLDMGPDGRIAVFCFESAARPSITLAFESPEMLREIYGVEPDPGDVLGVDARTWFSWSAEAAPDGSRTSC
;
A
#
# COMPACT_ATOMS: atom_id res chain seq x y z
N MET A 1 65.63 -24.41 3.50
CA MET A 1 64.30 -23.81 3.28
C MET A 1 63.32 -24.49 4.23
N ASN A 2 63.00 -23.83 5.36
CA ASN A 2 62.27 -24.45 6.46
C ASN A 2 60.79 -24.67 6.11
N MET A 3 60.39 -25.92 5.89
CA MET A 3 58.98 -26.35 5.72
C MET A 3 58.07 -25.90 6.87
N LEU A 4 58.63 -25.67 8.06
CA LEU A 4 57.91 -25.16 9.23
C LEU A 4 57.41 -23.72 9.04
N ALA A 5 58.19 -22.85 8.39
CA ALA A 5 57.76 -21.47 8.12
C ALA A 5 56.63 -21.43 7.08
N LEU A 6 56.70 -22.31 6.08
CA LEU A 6 55.68 -22.40 5.02
C LEU A 6 54.32 -22.89 5.55
N ARG A 7 54.32 -23.80 6.54
CA ARG A 7 53.09 -24.32 7.16
C ARG A 7 52.40 -23.31 8.08
N VAL A 8 53.17 -22.48 8.79
CA VAL A 8 52.60 -21.43 9.66
C VAL A 8 51.97 -20.31 8.83
N LEU A 9 52.59 -19.93 7.70
CA LEU A 9 52.05 -18.93 6.78
C LEU A 9 50.71 -19.37 6.14
N LEU A 10 50.54 -20.64 5.78
CA LEU A 10 49.26 -21.13 5.25
C LEU A 10 48.14 -21.14 6.31
N ALA A 11 48.45 -21.46 7.56
CA ALA A 11 47.44 -21.50 8.63
C ALA A 11 46.90 -20.11 8.97
N VAL A 12 47.74 -19.07 8.93
CA VAL A 12 47.31 -17.67 9.18
C VAL A 12 46.46 -17.13 8.03
N LEU A 13 46.72 -17.55 6.78
CA LEU A 13 45.95 -17.13 5.61
C LEU A 13 44.54 -17.76 5.54
N LEU A 14 44.34 -18.96 6.09
CA LEU A 14 43.05 -19.66 6.08
C LEU A 14 42.07 -19.21 7.17
N VAL A 15 42.55 -18.56 8.23
CA VAL A 15 41.70 -18.03 9.32
C VAL A 15 41.20 -16.61 9.00
N GLY A 16 41.87 -15.90 8.09
CA GLY A 16 41.55 -14.51 7.74
C GLY A 16 40.42 -14.31 6.71
N THR A 17 39.91 -15.37 6.09
CA THR A 17 38.89 -15.27 5.03
C THR A 17 37.52 -15.84 5.42
N GLY A 18 37.37 -16.35 6.64
CA GLY A 18 36.17 -17.06 7.10
C GLY A 18 35.12 -16.23 7.85
N LEU A 19 35.30 -14.91 8.01
CA LEU A 19 34.43 -14.05 8.83
C LEU A 19 33.78 -12.87 8.08
N SER A 20 33.85 -12.87 6.74
CA SER A 20 33.11 -11.92 5.88
C SER A 20 31.73 -12.48 5.47
N GLY A 21 31.12 -13.31 6.32
CA GLY A 21 29.90 -14.06 6.03
C GLY A 21 28.61 -13.39 6.50
N CYS A 22 28.69 -12.25 7.19
CA CYS A 22 27.54 -11.36 7.33
C CYS A 22 27.42 -10.62 5.99
N SER A 23 26.70 -11.21 5.05
CA SER A 23 26.10 -10.42 3.98
C SER A 23 25.42 -9.24 4.66
N LEU A 24 25.97 -8.04 4.46
CA LEU A 24 25.29 -6.77 4.71
C LEU A 24 24.11 -6.75 3.74
N LEU A 25 23.07 -7.52 4.05
CA LEU A 25 21.77 -7.26 3.51
C LEU A 25 21.48 -5.80 3.89
N PRO A 26 21.06 -4.96 2.93
CA PRO A 26 20.59 -3.63 3.29
C PRO A 26 19.57 -3.80 4.43
N PRO A 27 19.60 -2.94 5.46
CA PRO A 27 18.59 -2.99 6.50
C PRO A 27 17.23 -2.98 5.81
N PHE A 28 16.34 -3.89 6.20
CA PHE A 28 14.95 -3.82 5.78
C PHE A 28 14.46 -2.43 6.15
N GLU A 29 13.78 -1.76 5.22
CA GLU A 29 13.16 -0.48 5.54
C GLU A 29 12.13 -0.73 6.65
N THR A 30 12.07 0.17 7.61
CA THR A 30 11.17 0.09 8.77
C THR A 30 10.31 1.34 8.82
N CYS A 31 9.27 1.33 9.65
CA CYS A 31 8.46 2.52 9.89
C CYS A 31 9.11 3.59 10.79
N GLU A 32 10.37 3.42 11.21
CA GLU A 32 11.04 4.41 12.05
C GLU A 32 11.30 5.71 11.27
N GLY A 33 10.77 6.83 11.77
CA GLY A 33 11.00 8.16 11.19
C GLY A 33 10.12 8.50 9.98
N THR A 34 9.08 7.71 9.69
CA THR A 34 8.22 7.92 8.52
C THR A 34 7.08 8.92 8.74
N GLU A 35 6.97 9.53 9.93
CA GLU A 35 5.79 10.31 10.33
C GLU A 35 5.50 11.48 9.39
N SER A 36 6.55 12.18 8.92
CA SER A 36 6.40 13.27 7.96
C SER A 36 5.90 12.76 6.61
N ALA A 37 6.47 11.65 6.12
CA ALA A 37 6.09 11.07 4.83
C ALA A 37 4.66 10.51 4.86
N VAL A 38 4.22 9.93 5.98
CA VAL A 38 2.83 9.51 6.19
C VAL A 38 1.87 10.70 6.15
N ALA A 39 2.23 11.81 6.78
CA ALA A 39 1.41 13.03 6.77
C ALA A 39 1.31 13.62 5.35
N GLU A 40 2.43 13.72 4.63
CA GLU A 40 2.45 14.18 3.24
C GLU A 40 1.61 13.28 2.31
N LEU A 41 1.68 11.96 2.51
CA LEU A 41 0.87 11.00 1.76
C LEU A 41 -0.63 11.18 2.03
N ASP A 42 -1.01 11.42 3.29
CA ASP A 42 -2.42 11.62 3.68
C ASP A 42 -3.03 12.92 3.12
N GLU A 43 -2.19 13.92 2.89
CA GLU A 43 -2.58 15.22 2.33
C GLU A 43 -2.69 15.22 0.80
N LEU A 44 -2.43 14.09 0.12
CA LEU A 44 -2.56 14.00 -1.33
C LEU A 44 -3.97 14.39 -1.81
N PRO A 45 -4.15 15.46 -2.61
CA PRO A 45 -5.47 15.96 -2.98
C PRO A 45 -6.36 14.95 -3.69
N VAL A 46 -5.74 14.00 -4.41
CA VAL A 46 -6.43 12.94 -5.13
C VAL A 46 -7.22 11.99 -4.21
N LEU A 47 -6.82 11.86 -2.94
CA LEU A 47 -7.53 11.02 -1.95
C LEU A 47 -8.90 11.58 -1.58
N ALA A 48 -9.10 12.90 -1.70
CA ALA A 48 -10.39 13.54 -1.47
C ALA A 48 -11.37 13.37 -2.65
N SER A 49 -10.88 12.92 -3.81
CA SER A 49 -11.70 12.67 -5.00
C SER A 49 -12.69 11.53 -4.73
N ARG A 50 -13.96 11.71 -5.12
CA ARG A 50 -15.01 10.69 -4.96
C ARG A 50 -16.22 10.97 -5.85
N PRO A 51 -16.94 9.92 -6.31
CA PRO A 51 -18.23 10.08 -6.97
C PRO A 51 -19.20 10.93 -6.14
N GLN A 52 -20.03 11.72 -6.82
CA GLN A 52 -21.07 12.50 -6.14
C GLN A 52 -22.02 11.55 -5.40
N GLY A 53 -22.28 11.81 -4.12
CA GLY A 53 -23.12 10.95 -3.28
C GLY A 53 -22.39 9.79 -2.61
N ALA A 54 -21.09 9.59 -2.88
CA ALA A 54 -20.25 8.74 -2.05
C ALA A 54 -19.98 9.42 -0.70
N VAL A 55 -20.25 8.70 0.38
CA VAL A 55 -20.11 9.18 1.76
C VAL A 55 -18.84 8.59 2.36
N PRO A 56 -17.92 9.41 2.89
CA PRO A 56 -16.73 8.89 3.55
C PRO A 56 -17.11 8.16 4.83
N VAL A 57 -16.53 6.97 5.02
CA VAL A 57 -16.67 6.17 6.23
C VAL A 57 -15.45 6.47 7.10
N GLY A 58 -15.62 7.45 7.99
CA GLY A 58 -14.56 7.88 8.91
C GLY A 58 -14.57 7.09 10.23
N GLY A 59 -13.41 7.05 10.89
CA GLY A 59 -13.21 6.34 12.15
C GLY A 59 -13.07 4.83 11.95
N GLY A 60 -12.13 4.21 12.65
CA GLY A 60 -11.84 2.77 12.53
C GLY A 60 -10.59 2.45 11.70
N PRO A 61 -10.17 1.17 11.67
CA PRO A 61 -8.90 0.73 11.08
C PRO A 61 -8.87 0.67 9.54
N TRP A 62 -9.98 0.92 8.85
CA TRP A 62 -10.14 0.86 7.38
C TRP A 62 -9.99 2.21 6.67
N ALA A 63 -9.63 3.26 7.41
CA ALA A 63 -9.42 4.60 6.86
C ALA A 63 -8.40 5.35 7.71
N GLY A 64 -7.62 6.20 7.05
CA GLY A 64 -6.52 6.94 7.67
C GLY A 64 -5.19 6.63 7.00
N SER A 65 -4.10 7.07 7.62
CA SER A 65 -2.76 6.87 7.11
C SER A 65 -1.85 6.25 8.16
N SER A 66 -0.95 5.39 7.70
CA SER A 66 0.01 4.68 8.55
C SER A 66 1.18 4.18 7.73
N CYS A 67 2.26 3.83 8.41
CA CYS A 67 3.25 2.92 7.86
C CYS A 67 2.90 1.49 8.30
N VAL A 68 2.92 0.57 7.35
CA VAL A 68 2.78 -0.88 7.59
C VAL A 68 4.17 -1.48 7.48
N ASP A 69 4.57 -2.25 8.49
CA ASP A 69 5.83 -3.00 8.52
C ASP A 69 5.48 -4.45 8.81
N ASP A 70 5.59 -5.30 7.79
CA ASP A 70 5.30 -6.73 7.90
C ASP A 70 6.38 -7.59 7.23
N THR A 71 6.13 -8.89 7.08
CA THR A 71 7.09 -9.82 6.48
C THR A 71 7.47 -9.52 5.02
N ALA A 72 6.70 -8.68 4.32
CA ALA A 72 6.95 -8.21 2.96
C ALA A 72 7.75 -6.90 2.91
N GLY A 73 8.01 -6.27 4.06
CA GLY A 73 8.75 -5.01 4.19
C GLY A 73 7.89 -3.88 4.76
N ALA A 74 8.43 -2.66 4.75
CA ALA A 74 7.71 -1.46 5.15
C ALA A 74 7.19 -0.67 3.95
N TRP A 75 5.97 -0.15 4.06
CA TRP A 75 5.40 0.80 3.10
C TRP A 75 4.45 1.77 3.79
N LEU A 76 4.22 2.90 3.15
CA LEU A 76 3.27 3.90 3.61
C LEU A 76 1.93 3.67 2.91
N THR A 77 0.84 3.86 3.65
CA THR A 77 -0.52 3.83 3.10
C THR A 77 -1.33 4.99 3.63
N ALA A 78 -2.17 5.56 2.77
CA ALA A 78 -3.21 6.51 3.15
C ALA A 78 -4.51 6.13 2.44
N GLN A 79 -5.51 5.71 3.19
CA GLN A 79 -6.75 5.12 2.69
C GLN A 79 -7.97 5.96 3.03
N ARG A 80 -8.94 6.00 2.12
CA ARG A 80 -10.30 6.50 2.32
C ARG A 80 -11.29 5.40 1.98
N LEU A 81 -12.15 5.04 2.93
CA LEU A 81 -13.27 4.15 2.69
C LEU A 81 -14.52 4.96 2.37
N TYR A 82 -15.30 4.51 1.39
CA TYR A 82 -16.54 5.15 0.98
C TYR A 82 -17.69 4.15 0.91
N ALA A 83 -18.86 4.61 1.33
CA ALA A 83 -20.15 3.98 1.12
C ALA A 83 -20.88 4.75 0.01
N TYR A 84 -21.38 4.04 -1.01
CA TYR A 84 -22.00 4.66 -2.18
C TYR A 84 -23.27 3.95 -2.61
N GLY A 85 -24.30 4.74 -2.90
CA GLY A 85 -25.56 4.22 -3.43
C GLY A 85 -25.48 3.83 -4.91
N GLY A 86 -24.47 4.24 -5.66
CA GLY A 86 -24.37 3.86 -7.08
C GLY A 86 -23.79 2.46 -7.31
N THR A 87 -23.21 2.24 -8.49
CA THR A 87 -22.70 0.93 -8.91
C THR A 87 -21.17 0.87 -8.98
N ARG A 88 -20.63 -0.35 -8.97
CA ARG A 88 -19.20 -0.64 -9.24
C ARG A 88 -18.72 0.01 -10.55
N GLU A 89 -19.52 -0.11 -11.61
CA GLU A 89 -19.21 0.44 -12.94
C GLU A 89 -19.07 1.97 -12.91
N GLU A 90 -19.97 2.66 -12.21
CA GLU A 90 -19.88 4.12 -12.05
C GLU A 90 -18.61 4.55 -11.31
N VAL A 91 -18.19 3.79 -10.28
CA VAL A 91 -16.96 4.05 -9.52
C VAL A 91 -15.73 3.87 -10.43
N LEU A 92 -15.68 2.78 -11.21
CA LEU A 92 -14.60 2.52 -12.16
C LEU A 92 -14.51 3.60 -13.24
N GLN A 93 -15.64 4.00 -13.82
CA GLN A 93 -15.71 5.07 -14.81
C GLN A 93 -15.28 6.43 -14.21
N TYR A 94 -15.68 6.72 -12.97
CA TYR A 94 -15.28 7.92 -12.25
C TYR A 94 -13.76 7.97 -12.07
N TYR A 95 -13.16 6.99 -11.40
CA TYR A 95 -11.72 7.00 -11.13
C TYR A 95 -10.87 6.81 -12.39
N GLY A 96 -11.35 6.06 -13.38
CA GLY A 96 -10.71 5.97 -14.69
C GLY A 96 -10.58 7.33 -15.38
N ARG A 97 -11.53 8.25 -15.18
CA ARG A 97 -11.46 9.62 -15.70
C ARG A 97 -10.64 10.54 -14.78
N GLU A 98 -10.98 10.58 -13.49
CA GLU A 98 -10.39 11.54 -12.54
C GLU A 98 -8.91 11.26 -12.29
N ALA A 99 -8.50 9.99 -12.15
CA ALA A 99 -7.08 9.64 -11.97
C ALA A 99 -6.25 10.06 -13.20
N ARG A 100 -6.77 9.81 -14.41
CA ARG A 100 -6.14 10.26 -15.68
C ARG A 100 -6.03 11.78 -15.76
N ALA A 101 -7.10 12.49 -15.44
CA ALA A 101 -7.08 13.96 -15.39
C ALA A 101 -6.07 14.49 -14.36
N ALA A 102 -5.90 13.78 -13.25
CA ALA A 102 -4.93 14.11 -12.21
C ALA A 102 -3.50 13.66 -12.52
N GLY A 103 -3.25 12.92 -13.62
CA GLY A 103 -1.92 12.49 -14.09
C GLY A 103 -1.47 11.10 -13.62
N TRP A 104 -2.39 10.26 -13.15
CA TRP A 104 -2.19 8.84 -12.94
C TRP A 104 -2.79 8.03 -14.09
N ARG A 105 -2.23 6.86 -14.40
CA ARG A 105 -2.75 5.97 -15.43
C ARG A 105 -3.01 4.60 -14.84
N PRO A 106 -4.14 3.96 -15.16
CA PRO A 106 -4.37 2.60 -14.72
C PRO A 106 -3.34 1.67 -15.35
N VAL A 107 -2.80 0.74 -14.56
CA VAL A 107 -1.80 -0.25 -15.01
C VAL A 107 -2.44 -1.29 -15.94
N HIS A 108 -3.70 -1.63 -15.66
CA HIS A 108 -4.52 -2.55 -16.45
C HIS A 108 -5.85 -1.89 -16.82
N ASP A 109 -6.51 -2.40 -17.86
CA ASP A 109 -7.84 -1.91 -18.21
C ASP A 109 -8.84 -2.19 -17.06
N LEU A 110 -9.68 -1.20 -16.76
CA LEU A 110 -10.56 -1.22 -15.59
C LEU A 110 -11.80 -2.13 -15.76
N ASP A 111 -12.01 -2.66 -16.96
CA ASP A 111 -13.00 -3.69 -17.30
C ASP A 111 -12.45 -5.12 -17.12
N MET A 112 -11.12 -5.28 -17.16
CA MET A 112 -10.38 -6.49 -16.81
C MET A 112 -9.89 -6.41 -15.35
N GLY A 113 -10.82 -6.34 -14.41
CA GLY A 113 -10.47 -6.63 -13.02
C GLY A 113 -9.96 -8.07 -12.90
N PRO A 114 -9.04 -8.40 -11.98
CA PRO A 114 -8.62 -9.78 -11.81
C PRO A 114 -9.84 -10.67 -11.52
N ASP A 115 -9.93 -11.80 -12.21
CA ASP A 115 -10.94 -12.84 -11.97
C ASP A 115 -10.72 -13.42 -10.55
N GLY A 116 -11.24 -12.74 -9.53
CA GLY A 116 -10.91 -13.06 -8.15
C GLY A 116 -11.58 -12.15 -7.12
N ARG A 117 -11.60 -12.63 -5.87
CA ARG A 117 -12.37 -12.07 -4.74
C ARG A 117 -11.96 -10.67 -4.30
N ILE A 118 -10.82 -10.13 -4.73
CA ILE A 118 -10.38 -8.77 -4.42
C ILE A 118 -9.70 -8.20 -5.68
N ALA A 119 -10.44 -7.39 -6.43
CA ALA A 119 -9.88 -6.64 -7.54
C ALA A 119 -9.33 -5.32 -7.03
N VAL A 120 -8.01 -5.25 -6.84
CA VAL A 120 -7.29 -4.00 -6.61
C VAL A 120 -6.88 -3.44 -7.96
N PHE A 121 -7.44 -2.30 -8.34
CA PHE A 121 -7.08 -1.58 -9.54
C PHE A 121 -5.99 -0.58 -9.21
N CYS A 122 -4.81 -0.76 -9.81
CA CYS A 122 -3.70 0.14 -9.60
C CYS A 122 -3.63 1.25 -10.66
N PHE A 123 -3.24 2.43 -10.20
CA PHE A 123 -2.96 3.60 -10.99
C PHE A 123 -1.55 4.13 -10.65
N GLU A 124 -0.74 4.37 -11.67
CA GLU A 124 0.63 4.83 -11.52
C GLU A 124 0.86 6.23 -12.07
N SER A 125 1.83 6.92 -11.48
CA SER A 125 2.36 8.18 -11.99
C SER A 125 3.89 8.11 -12.06
N ALA A 126 4.49 8.92 -12.93
CA ALA A 126 5.93 8.91 -13.13
C ALA A 126 6.72 9.44 -11.91
N ALA A 127 6.09 10.28 -11.08
CA ALA A 127 6.78 11.04 -10.02
C ALA A 127 6.04 11.05 -8.67
N ARG A 128 4.90 10.36 -8.56
CA ARG A 128 4.05 10.41 -7.36
C ARG A 128 3.74 8.99 -6.87
N PRO A 129 3.41 8.83 -5.59
CA PRO A 129 2.88 7.59 -5.01
C PRO A 129 1.84 6.90 -5.91
N SER A 130 1.80 5.57 -5.88
CA SER A 130 0.77 4.81 -6.57
C SER A 130 -0.57 5.01 -5.88
N ILE A 131 -1.65 4.74 -6.60
CA ILE A 131 -3.00 4.81 -6.05
C ILE A 131 -3.71 3.51 -6.39
N THR A 132 -4.47 2.99 -5.43
CA THR A 132 -5.23 1.76 -5.55
C THR A 132 -6.73 2.03 -5.31
N LEU A 133 -7.56 1.37 -6.10
CA LEU A 133 -9.01 1.27 -5.89
C LEU A 133 -9.35 -0.18 -5.61
N ALA A 134 -9.95 -0.47 -4.46
CA ALA A 134 -10.50 -1.79 -4.18
C ALA A 134 -12.00 -1.69 -3.84
N PHE A 135 -12.75 -2.72 -4.21
CA PHE A 135 -14.14 -2.85 -3.81
C PHE A 135 -14.22 -3.73 -2.57
N GLU A 136 -14.87 -3.19 -1.55
CA GLU A 136 -14.98 -3.79 -0.23
C GLU A 136 -16.37 -4.38 -0.04
N SER A 137 -16.54 -5.17 1.01
CA SER A 137 -17.85 -5.47 1.58
C SER A 137 -17.79 -5.35 3.10
N PRO A 138 -18.90 -4.97 3.77
CA PRO A 138 -18.93 -4.92 5.22
C PRO A 138 -18.51 -6.24 5.88
N GLU A 139 -18.87 -7.38 5.28
CA GLU A 139 -18.49 -8.70 5.76
C GLU A 139 -16.97 -8.92 5.69
N MET A 140 -16.33 -8.50 4.59
CA MET A 140 -14.88 -8.58 4.41
C MET A 140 -14.15 -7.67 5.41
N LEU A 141 -14.61 -6.43 5.56
CA LEU A 141 -14.01 -5.48 6.53
C LEU A 141 -14.12 -6.02 7.96
N ARG A 142 -15.25 -6.64 8.31
CA ARG A 142 -15.43 -7.30 9.62
C ARG A 142 -14.49 -8.49 9.80
N GLU A 143 -14.30 -9.32 8.78
CA GLU A 143 -13.38 -10.45 8.83
C GLU A 143 -11.93 -9.99 9.03
N ILE A 144 -11.50 -8.95 8.31
CA ILE A 144 -10.14 -8.43 8.36
C ILE A 144 -9.86 -7.70 9.68
N TYR A 145 -10.76 -6.82 10.10
CA TYR A 145 -10.50 -5.89 11.21
C TYR A 145 -11.14 -6.30 12.54
N GLY A 146 -12.04 -7.29 12.55
CA GLY A 146 -12.68 -7.78 13.78
C GLY A 146 -13.59 -6.75 14.47
N VAL A 147 -14.19 -5.84 13.71
CA VAL A 147 -14.95 -4.70 14.24
C VAL A 147 -16.46 -4.93 14.30
N GLU A 148 -17.07 -4.50 15.40
CA GLU A 148 -18.52 -4.37 15.62
C GLU A 148 -18.80 -2.95 16.15
N PRO A 149 -19.90 -2.28 15.75
CA PRO A 149 -20.93 -2.71 14.81
C PRO A 149 -20.52 -2.60 13.33
N ASP A 150 -21.38 -3.08 12.44
CA ASP A 150 -21.19 -3.01 10.98
C ASP A 150 -20.96 -1.55 10.54
N PRO A 151 -19.93 -1.24 9.74
CA PRO A 151 -19.71 0.11 9.24
C PRO A 151 -20.92 0.69 8.46
N GLY A 152 -21.77 -0.16 7.87
CA GLY A 152 -23.04 0.22 7.24
C GLY A 152 -24.13 0.62 8.23
N ASP A 153 -24.16 0.02 9.42
CA ASP A 153 -25.10 0.38 10.49
C ASP A 153 -24.80 1.77 11.07
N VAL A 154 -23.52 2.19 11.02
CA VAL A 154 -23.05 3.48 11.58
C VAL A 154 -23.51 4.68 10.75
N LEU A 155 -23.70 4.50 9.43
CA LEU A 155 -23.91 5.62 8.51
C LEU A 155 -25.37 5.87 8.12
N GLY A 156 -26.27 4.90 8.31
CA GLY A 156 -27.68 5.02 7.94
C GLY A 156 -27.92 5.25 6.44
N VAL A 157 -26.99 4.79 5.59
CA VAL A 157 -27.07 4.88 4.12
C VAL A 157 -27.40 3.52 3.51
N ASP A 158 -28.32 3.50 2.55
CA ASP A 158 -28.57 2.32 1.69
C ASP A 158 -27.43 2.19 0.65
N ALA A 159 -26.26 1.77 1.14
CA ALA A 159 -25.06 1.62 0.33
C ALA A 159 -25.11 0.33 -0.48
N ARG A 160 -25.04 0.46 -1.81
CA ARG A 160 -24.96 -0.68 -2.74
C ARG A 160 -23.53 -1.05 -3.10
N THR A 161 -22.59 -0.13 -2.91
CA THR A 161 -21.18 -0.31 -3.26
C THR A 161 -20.31 0.28 -2.16
N TRP A 162 -19.36 -0.51 -1.69
CA TRP A 162 -18.29 -0.09 -0.78
C TRP A 162 -16.98 -0.15 -1.51
N PHE A 163 -16.13 0.86 -1.34
CA PHE A 163 -14.83 0.89 -1.99
C PHE A 163 -13.82 1.70 -1.19
N SER A 164 -12.57 1.27 -1.25
CA SER A 164 -11.42 1.97 -0.72
C SER A 164 -10.66 2.66 -1.85
N TRP A 165 -10.23 3.89 -1.59
CA TRP A 165 -9.35 4.67 -2.46
C TRP A 165 -8.11 5.04 -1.67
N SER A 166 -6.96 4.53 -2.07
CA SER A 166 -5.75 4.54 -1.24
C SER A 166 -4.55 5.00 -2.03
N ALA A 167 -3.60 5.67 -1.38
CA ALA A 167 -2.28 5.96 -1.93
C ALA A 167 -1.23 5.12 -1.19
N GLU A 168 -0.22 4.66 -1.92
CA GLU A 168 0.86 3.83 -1.40
C GLU A 168 2.22 4.36 -1.86
N ALA A 169 3.19 4.35 -0.95
CA ALA A 169 4.54 4.86 -1.18
C ALA A 169 5.58 4.02 -0.43
N ALA A 170 6.85 4.17 -0.84
CA ALA A 170 7.97 3.66 -0.07
C ALA A 170 8.08 4.42 1.26
N PRO A 171 8.78 3.87 2.28
CA PRO A 171 8.96 4.51 3.59
C PRO A 171 9.55 5.93 3.55
N ASP A 172 10.34 6.26 2.52
CA ASP A 172 10.87 7.61 2.29
C ASP A 172 9.89 8.56 1.57
N GLY A 173 8.66 8.11 1.30
CA GLY A 173 7.63 8.84 0.56
C GLY A 173 7.77 8.76 -0.97
N SER A 174 8.81 8.10 -1.47
CA SER A 174 9.01 7.95 -2.92
C SER A 174 7.99 7.00 -3.53
N ARG A 175 7.80 7.11 -4.85
CA ARG A 175 6.84 6.27 -5.55
C ARG A 175 7.24 4.79 -5.48
N THR A 176 6.26 3.93 -5.23
CA THR A 176 6.35 2.50 -5.48
C THR A 176 5.55 2.17 -6.73
N SER A 177 5.94 1.10 -7.42
CA SER A 177 5.10 0.52 -8.46
C SER A 177 4.13 -0.47 -7.85
N CYS A 178 3.02 -0.69 -8.55
CA CYS A 178 2.29 -1.94 -8.43
C CYS A 178 2.92 -2.98 -9.39
#